data_AF-A0A954E9H4-F1
#
_entry.id   AF-A0A954E9H4-F1
#
_cell.length_a   1.000
_cell.length_b   1.000
_cell.length_c   1.000
_cell.angle_alpha   90.00
_cell.angle_beta   90.00
_cell.angle_gamma   90.00
#
_symmetry.space_group_name_H-M   'P 1'
#
loop_
_entity.id
_entity.type
_entity.pdbx_description
1 polymer ?
#
loop_
_entity_poly.entity_id
_entity_poly.type
_entity_poly.pdbx_seq_one_letter_code
_entity_poly.pdbx_strand_id
1 'polypeptide(L)' 'MADAASRDRWNHTASLLALLTNCHRDPKKARAARPQDYHPHAKGHRSRHERQPRVGVDVLKQVFVDRRPFDSH' A
#
# COMPACT_ATOMS: atom_id res chain seq x y z
N MET A 1 -0.03 12.25 24.12
CA MET A 1 0.24 10.98 24.81
C MET A 1 -0.49 9.79 24.19
N ALA A 2 -1.78 9.90 23.85
CA ALA A 2 -2.55 8.81 23.22
C ALA A 2 -1.94 8.24 21.92
N ASP A 3 -1.33 9.08 21.09
CA ASP A 3 -0.68 8.63 19.83
C ASP A 3 0.55 7.74 20.11
N ALA A 4 1.35 8.03 21.13
CA ALA A 4 2.51 7.20 21.48
C ALA A 4 2.09 5.79 21.94
N ALA A 5 1.06 5.70 22.78
CA ALA A 5 0.51 4.42 23.24
C ALA A 5 -0.14 3.62 22.09
N SER A 6 -0.81 4.31 21.16
CA SER A 6 -1.35 3.68 19.95
C SER A 6 -0.23 3.08 19.08
N ARG A 7 0.83 3.85 18.83
CA ARG A 7 1.98 3.40 18.02
C ARG A 7 2.68 2.20 18.63
N ASP A 8 2.88 2.18 19.95
CA ASP A 8 3.55 1.06 20.61
C ASP A 8 2.75 -0.25 20.49
N ARG A 9 1.43 -0.18 20.71
CA ARG A 9 0.53 -1.32 20.49
C ARG A 9 0.57 -1.81 19.05
N TRP A 10 0.52 -0.88 18.09
CA TRP A 10 0.59 -1.21 16.68
C TRP A 10 1.95 -1.77 16.26
N ASN A 11 3.06 -1.35 16.87
CA ASN A 11 4.38 -1.95 16.64
C ASN A 11 4.38 -3.44 17.03
N HIS A 12 3.79 -3.77 18.18
CA HIS A 12 3.68 -5.15 18.63
C HIS A 12 2.80 -5.98 17.69
N THR A 13 1.58 -5.49 17.40
CA THR A 13 0.63 -6.18 16.51
C THR A 13 1.21 -6.40 15.11
N ALA A 14 1.84 -5.37 14.53
CA ALA A 14 2.43 -5.44 13.20
C ALA A 14 3.59 -6.47 13.13
N SER A 15 4.36 -6.60 14.20
CA SER A 15 5.44 -7.60 14.29
C SER A 15 4.89 -9.03 14.30
N LEU A 16 3.80 -9.27 15.03
CA LEU A 16 3.13 -10.58 15.05
C LEU A 16 2.52 -10.94 13.70
N LEU A 17 1.87 -10.00 13.03
CA LEU A 17 1.30 -10.21 11.70
C LEU A 17 2.37 -10.52 10.66
N ALA A 18 3.50 -9.80 10.69
CA ALA A 18 4.62 -10.06 9.82
C ALA A 18 5.24 -11.44 10.06
N LEU A 19 5.37 -11.86 11.33
CA LEU A 19 5.83 -13.20 11.69
C LEU A 19 4.89 -14.27 11.13
N LEU A 20 3.59 -14.19 11.44
CA LEU A 20 2.57 -15.14 10.96
C LEU A 20 2.55 -15.25 9.43
N THR A 21 2.59 -14.11 8.74
CA THR A 21 2.65 -14.08 7.28
C THR A 21 3.90 -14.79 6.78
N ASN A 22 5.06 -14.52 7.38
CA ASN A 22 6.31 -15.14 6.97
C ASN A 22 6.36 -16.64 7.27
N CYS A 23 5.68 -17.12 8.30
CA CYS A 23 5.55 -18.54 8.58
C CYS A 23 4.71 -19.26 7.51
N HIS A 24 3.66 -18.61 7.00
CA HIS A 24 2.73 -19.22 6.04
C HIS A 24 3.05 -18.91 4.56
N ARG A 25 3.96 -17.97 4.27
CA ARG A 25 4.30 -17.63 2.88
C ARG A 25 5.18 -18.70 2.24
N ASP A 26 4.98 -18.91 0.94
CA ASP A 26 5.94 -19.61 0.10
C ASP A 26 7.10 -18.66 -0.27
N PRO A 27 8.36 -18.96 0.11
CA PRO A 27 9.49 -18.09 -0.14
C PRO A 27 9.81 -17.89 -1.62
N LYS A 28 9.33 -18.75 -2.52
CA LYS A 28 9.54 -18.65 -3.97
C LYS A 28 8.53 -17.74 -4.66
N LYS A 29 7.34 -17.57 -4.07
CA LYS A 29 6.21 -16.85 -4.69
C LYS A 29 6.03 -15.44 -4.14
N ALA A 30 6.40 -15.21 -2.88
CA ALA A 30 6.15 -13.94 -2.21
C ALA A 30 7.38 -13.44 -1.46
N ARG A 31 7.58 -12.12 -1.53
CA ARG A 31 8.59 -11.39 -0.76
C ARG A 31 8.32 -11.54 0.75
N ALA A 32 9.38 -11.50 1.56
CA ALA A 32 9.26 -11.43 3.01
C ALA A 32 8.46 -10.19 3.47
N ALA A 33 7.45 -10.43 4.28
CA ALA A 33 6.62 -9.39 4.86
C ALA A 33 7.37 -8.67 5.97
N ARG A 34 7.28 -7.34 6.01
CA ARG A 34 7.87 -6.49 7.06
C ARG A 34 6.78 -6.02 8.01
N PRO A 35 7.08 -5.75 9.29
CA PRO A 35 6.11 -5.16 10.21
C PRO A 35 5.52 -3.84 9.68
N GLN A 36 6.33 -3.03 9.01
CA GLN A 36 5.90 -1.78 8.39
C GLN A 36 4.80 -1.95 7.33
N ASP A 37 4.70 -3.14 6.70
CA ASP A 37 3.68 -3.43 5.70
C ASP A 37 2.27 -3.54 6.36
N TYR A 38 2.20 -3.74 7.69
CA TYR A 38 0.96 -3.89 8.46
C TYR A 38 0.69 -2.75 9.46
N HIS A 39 1.62 -1.80 9.60
CA HIS A 39 1.53 -0.76 10.62
C HIS A 39 0.76 0.48 10.09
N PRO A 40 -0.38 0.90 10.67
CA PRO A 40 -1.21 1.99 10.12
C PRO A 40 -0.50 3.34 10.03
N HIS A 41 0.43 3.60 10.95
CA HIS A 41 1.20 4.84 10.95
C HIS A 41 2.52 4.73 10.15
N ALA A 42 2.79 3.61 9.49
CA ALA A 42 3.99 3.49 8.65
C ALA A 42 3.83 4.35 7.39
N LYS A 43 4.49 5.50 7.39
CA LYS A 43 4.68 6.31 6.19
C LYS A 43 5.65 5.57 5.27
N GLY A 44 5.16 4.86 4.26
CA GLY A 44 6.02 4.50 3.12
C GLY A 44 6.00 3.06 2.58
N HIS A 45 4.96 2.26 2.79
CA HIS A 45 4.77 1.04 2.01
C HIS A 45 3.40 0.97 1.34
N ARG A 46 2.95 2.10 0.76
CA ARG A 46 2.01 2.02 -0.36
C ARG A 46 2.69 1.12 -1.38
N SER A 47 2.11 -0.05 -1.58
CA SER A 47 2.62 -1.10 -2.45
C SER A 47 3.08 -0.46 -3.76
N ARG A 48 4.13 -1.01 -4.38
CA ARG A 48 4.57 -0.62 -5.73
C ARG A 48 3.41 -0.57 -6.75
N HIS A 49 2.30 -1.27 -6.44
CA HIS A 49 1.02 -1.27 -7.14
C HIS A 49 0.17 0.01 -7.02
N GLU A 50 0.46 0.90 -6.07
CA GLU A 50 -0.28 2.15 -5.84
C GLU A 50 0.52 3.37 -6.31
N ARG A 51 1.37 3.19 -7.33
CA ARG A 51 1.68 4.31 -8.22
C ARG A 51 0.42 4.55 -9.03
N GLN A 52 -0.52 5.29 -8.45
CA GLN A 52 -1.62 5.86 -9.22
C GLN A 52 -1.01 6.53 -10.47
N PRO A 53 -1.54 6.27 -11.67
CA PRO A 53 -1.09 6.94 -12.87
C PRO A 53 -1.11 8.44 -12.61
N ARG A 54 0.03 9.11 -12.75
CA ARG A 54 0.08 10.58 -12.67
C ARG A 54 -0.48 11.14 -13.98
N VAL A 55 -1.81 11.06 -14.13
CA VAL A 55 -2.52 11.63 -15.27
C VAL A 55 -2.97 13.06 -14.94
N GLY A 56 -2.86 13.94 -15.92
CA GLY A 56 -3.41 15.30 -15.83
C GLY A 56 -4.94 15.26 -15.81
N VAL A 57 -5.55 16.31 -15.25
CA VAL A 57 -7.00 16.48 -15.19
C VAL A 57 -7.67 16.49 -16.58
N ASP A 58 -6.91 16.75 -17.64
CA ASP A 58 -7.34 16.70 -19.03
C ASP A 58 -7.92 15.34 -19.45
N VAL A 59 -7.50 14.24 -18.81
CA VAL A 59 -8.07 12.91 -19.05
C VAL A 59 -9.55 12.86 -18.70
N LEU A 60 -9.99 13.62 -17.68
CA LEU A 60 -11.40 13.70 -17.32
C LEU A 60 -12.20 14.33 -18.46
N LYS A 61 -11.66 15.37 -19.12
CA LYS A 61 -12.30 15.96 -20.30
C LYS A 61 -12.34 14.97 -21.47
N GLN A 62 -11.23 14.28 -21.73
CA GLN A 62 -11.14 13.29 -22.81
C GLN A 62 -12.18 12.18 -22.68
N VAL A 63 -12.35 11.63 -21.47
CA VAL A 63 -13.26 10.50 -21.22
C VAL A 63 -14.71 10.97 -21.11
N PHE A 64 -14.98 12.05 -20.37
CA PHE A 64 -16.36 12.45 -20.04
C PHE A 64 -16.98 13.44 -21.03
N VAL A 65 -16.18 14.28 -21.70
CA VAL A 65 -16.67 15.27 -22.68
C VAL A 65 -16.48 14.74 -24.09
N ASP A 66 -15.23 14.36 -24.44
CA ASP A 66 -14.89 13.98 -25.80
C ASP A 66 -15.22 12.50 -26.11
N ARG A 67 -15.59 11.70 -25.09
CA ARG A 67 -15.91 10.26 -25.18
C ARG A 67 -14.86 9.42 -25.90
N ARG A 68 -13.59 9.83 -25.81
CA ARG A 68 -12.46 9.10 -26.38
C ARG A 68 -11.90 8.13 -25.35
N PRO A 69 -11.52 6.90 -25.73
CA PRO A 69 -10.90 5.95 -24.81
C PRO A 69 -9.57 6.52 -24.29
N PHE A 70 -9.30 6.27 -23.01
CA PHE A 70 -8.04 6.63 -22.37
C PHE A 70 -6.99 5.57 -22.72
N ASP A 71 -5.93 5.99 -23.43
CA ASP A 71 -4.80 5.13 -23.81
C ASP A 71 -3.58 5.51 -22.97
N SER A 72 -3.08 4.56 -22.19
CA SER A 72 -1.94 4.73 -21.29
C SER A 72 -0.69 4.06 -21.86
N HIS A 73 -0.04 4.73 -22.82
CA HIS A 73 1.25 4.32 -23.38
C HIS A 73 2.42 5.04 -22.69
#